data_AF-A0A4E0RZG2-F1
#
_entry.id   AF-A0A4E0RZG2-F1
#
_cell.length_a   1.000
_cell.length_b   1.000
_cell.length_c   1.000
_cell.angle_alpha   90.00
_cell.angle_beta   90.00
_cell.angle_gamma   90.00
#
_symmetry.space_group_name_H-M   'P 1'
#
loop_
_entity.id
_entity.type
_entity.pdbx_description
1 polymer ?
#
loop_
_entity_poly.entity_id
_entity_poly.type
_entity_poly.pdbx_seq_one_letter_code
_entity_poly.pdbx_strand_id
1 'polypeptide(L)'
;MHGKTGITKAIDELVAEGPLREKVYGKQKVFVFDQSRLPAFDEAELKSMENEINQLSRQLEEEQQLVRSINSELRKVSSGLTKAEALAEMERIDQQLKSAESELSKLRQMGPSITEDQLEMVTRARDRYVSEWRKRKRMAMNIVDAVAEGYPKSKKQLIIDIGIETDEDCGVQIPAN
;
A
#
# COMPACT_ATOMS: atom_id res chain seq x y z
N MET A 1 -51.61 -8.97 4.83
CA MET A 1 -51.75 -9.94 5.94
C MET A 1 -53.22 -10.24 6.15
N HIS A 2 -53.68 -11.46 5.85
CA HIS A 2 -55.08 -11.83 6.11
C HIS A 2 -55.28 -12.01 7.62
N GLY A 3 -56.30 -11.36 8.18
CA GLY A 3 -56.62 -11.46 9.61
C GLY A 3 -57.19 -12.83 9.97
N LYS A 4 -57.06 -13.22 11.25
CA LYS A 4 -57.51 -14.52 11.77
C LYS A 4 -58.94 -14.88 11.33
N THR A 5 -59.86 -13.92 11.42
CA THR A 5 -61.27 -14.09 11.01
C THR A 5 -61.42 -14.40 9.52
N GLY A 6 -60.62 -13.79 8.65
CA GLY A 6 -60.65 -14.04 7.22
C GLY A 6 -60.10 -15.42 6.85
N ILE A 7 -59.07 -15.88 7.55
CA ILE A 7 -58.51 -17.23 7.38
C ILE A 7 -59.49 -18.29 7.86
N THR A 8 -60.11 -18.11 9.03
CA THR A 8 -61.11 -19.06 9.55
C THR A 8 -62.29 -19.18 8.60
N LYS A 9 -62.80 -18.06 8.07
CA LYS A 9 -63.91 -18.06 7.12
C LYS A 9 -63.56 -18.82 5.83
N ALA A 10 -62.37 -18.61 5.27
CA ALA A 10 -61.92 -19.33 4.07
C ALA A 10 -61.73 -20.83 4.34
N ILE A 11 -61.24 -21.22 5.51
CA ILE A 11 -61.11 -22.63 5.90
C ILE A 11 -62.50 -23.27 6.05
N ASP A 12 -63.45 -22.59 6.70
CA ASP A 12 -64.81 -23.08 6.86
C ASP A 12 -65.52 -23.23 5.49
N GLU A 13 -65.30 -22.30 4.55
CA GLU A 13 -65.76 -22.39 3.16
C GLU A 13 -65.14 -23.62 2.45
N LEU A 14 -63.83 -23.84 2.58
CA LEU A 14 -63.14 -25.01 1.98
C LEU A 14 -63.52 -26.35 2.63
N VAL A 15 -63.97 -26.34 3.89
CA VAL A 15 -64.56 -27.53 4.53
C VAL A 15 -65.98 -27.76 4.00
N ALA A 16 -66.76 -26.70 3.82
CA ALA A 16 -68.12 -26.77 3.28
C ALA A 16 -68.17 -27.22 1.81
N GLU A 17 -67.24 -26.74 0.98
CA GLU A 17 -67.06 -27.18 -0.41
C GLU A 17 -66.46 -28.60 -0.50
N GLY A 18 -65.86 -29.07 0.59
CA GLY A 18 -65.28 -30.40 0.75
C GLY A 18 -63.82 -30.62 0.33
N PRO A 19 -63.03 -29.66 -0.22
CA PRO A 19 -61.58 -29.83 -0.38
C PRO A 19 -60.83 -30.10 0.92
N LEU A 20 -61.32 -29.58 2.05
CA LEU A 20 -60.73 -29.81 3.37
C LEU A 20 -61.61 -30.72 4.21
N ARG A 21 -60.97 -31.64 4.94
CA ARG A 21 -61.59 -32.40 6.02
C ARG A 21 -61.21 -31.78 7.37
N GLU A 22 -62.22 -31.49 8.16
CA GLU A 22 -62.06 -31.04 9.53
C GLU A 22 -62.09 -32.23 10.50
N LYS A 23 -61.16 -32.24 11.46
CA LYS A 23 -61.20 -33.13 12.62
C LYS A 23 -61.07 -32.34 13.91
N VAL A 24 -62.06 -32.49 14.78
CA VAL A 24 -62.13 -31.79 16.06
C VAL A 24 -61.50 -32.64 17.17
N TYR A 25 -60.53 -32.07 17.87
CA TYR A 25 -59.87 -32.65 19.04
C TYR A 25 -60.12 -31.74 20.26
N GLY A 26 -61.24 -31.97 20.94
CA GLY A 26 -61.63 -31.14 22.09
C GLY A 26 -61.87 -29.69 21.67
N LYS A 27 -61.02 -28.76 22.15
CA LYS A 27 -61.09 -27.32 21.81
C LYS A 27 -60.32 -26.94 20.54
N GLN A 28 -59.57 -27.86 19.94
CA GLN A 28 -58.74 -27.60 18.76
C GLN A 28 -59.31 -28.29 17.52
N LYS A 29 -59.14 -27.67 16.35
CA LYS A 29 -59.56 -28.19 15.04
C LYS A 29 -58.34 -28.36 14.16
N VAL A 30 -58.22 -29.51 13.50
CA VAL A 30 -57.17 -29.79 12.50
C VAL A 30 -57.85 -29.95 11.15
N PHE A 31 -57.32 -29.26 10.15
CA PHE A 31 -57.83 -29.29 8.78
C PHE A 31 -56.79 -29.95 7.89
N VAL A 32 -57.21 -30.89 7.04
CA VAL A 32 -56.33 -31.58 6.09
C VAL A 32 -56.98 -31.59 4.72
N PHE A 33 -56.19 -31.48 3.67
CA PHE A 33 -56.71 -31.62 2.31
C PHE A 33 -57.21 -33.05 2.07
N ASP A 34 -58.36 -33.17 1.44
CA ASP A 34 -58.96 -34.45 1.14
C ASP A 34 -58.14 -35.22 0.10
N GLN A 35 -57.30 -36.14 0.58
CA GLN A 35 -56.40 -36.91 -0.27
C GLN A 35 -57.14 -37.80 -1.28
N SER A 36 -58.43 -38.12 -1.07
CA SER A 36 -59.22 -38.84 -2.09
C SER A 36 -59.50 -38.02 -3.34
N ARG A 37 -59.22 -36.71 -3.31
CA ARG A 37 -59.28 -35.81 -4.48
C ARG A 37 -57.97 -35.78 -5.27
N LEU A 38 -56.90 -36.35 -4.72
CA LEU A 38 -55.66 -36.55 -5.47
C LEU A 38 -55.85 -37.75 -6.41
N PRO A 39 -55.22 -37.72 -7.60
CA PRO A 39 -55.22 -38.89 -8.48
C PRO A 39 -54.62 -40.09 -7.74
N ALA A 40 -55.15 -41.28 -8.03
CA ALA A 40 -54.54 -42.52 -7.56
C ALA A 40 -53.16 -42.63 -8.20
N PHE A 41 -52.13 -42.78 -7.38
CA PHE A 41 -50.76 -42.90 -7.88
C PHE A 41 -50.60 -44.24 -8.60
N ASP A 42 -50.26 -44.18 -9.89
CA ASP A 42 -49.80 -45.35 -10.63
C ASP A 42 -48.34 -45.63 -10.28
N GLU A 43 -48.03 -46.88 -9.96
CA GLU A 43 -46.68 -47.31 -9.61
C GLU A 43 -45.72 -47.12 -10.80
N ALA A 44 -46.23 -47.21 -12.04
CA ALA A 44 -45.44 -46.92 -13.23
C ALA A 44 -45.13 -45.42 -13.38
N GLU A 45 -46.09 -44.54 -13.08
CA GLU A 45 -45.86 -43.08 -13.08
C GLU A 45 -44.89 -42.64 -11.97
N LEU A 46 -45.03 -43.20 -10.76
CA LEU A 46 -44.09 -42.97 -9.66
C LEU A 46 -42.66 -43.35 -10.05
N LYS A 47 -42.49 -44.53 -10.65
CA LYS A 47 -41.19 -44.99 -11.12
C LYS A 47 -40.64 -44.13 -12.25
N SER A 48 -41.50 -43.60 -13.14
CA SER A 48 -41.09 -42.64 -14.16
C SER A 48 -40.59 -41.34 -13.55
N MET A 49 -41.32 -40.79 -12.57
CA MET A 49 -40.92 -39.58 -11.84
C MET A 49 -39.60 -39.78 -11.07
N GLU A 50 -39.39 -40.93 -10.43
CA GLU A 50 -38.12 -41.25 -9.78
C GLU A 50 -36.96 -41.30 -10.77
N ASN A 51 -37.16 -41.88 -11.95
CA ASN A 51 -36.14 -41.89 -13.00
C ASN A 51 -35.82 -40.47 -13.49
N GLU A 52 -36.84 -39.63 -13.66
CA GLU A 52 -36.66 -38.23 -14.07
C GLU A 52 -35.93 -37.42 -12.99
N ILE A 53 -36.28 -37.59 -11.72
CA ILE A 53 -35.57 -36.97 -10.59
C ILE A 53 -34.11 -37.39 -10.59
N ASN A 54 -33.82 -38.68 -10.76
CA ASN A 54 -32.44 -39.17 -10.80
C ASN A 54 -31.66 -38.61 -11.99
N GLN A 55 -32.28 -38.53 -13.17
CA GLN A 55 -31.67 -37.96 -14.37
C GLN A 55 -31.38 -36.46 -14.18
N LEU A 56 -32.36 -35.69 -13.72
CA LEU A 56 -32.21 -34.25 -13.50
C LEU A 56 -31.20 -33.95 -12.39
N SER A 57 -31.17 -34.75 -11.32
CA SER A 57 -30.20 -34.61 -10.23
C SER A 57 -28.78 -34.84 -10.74
N ARG A 58 -28.58 -35.84 -11.60
CA ARG A 58 -27.28 -36.10 -12.24
C ARG A 58 -26.86 -34.96 -13.16
N GLN A 59 -27.76 -34.47 -14.01
CA GLN A 59 -27.48 -33.34 -14.91
C GLN A 59 -27.11 -32.09 -14.11
N LEU A 60 -27.81 -31.83 -13.00
CA LEU A 60 -27.52 -30.71 -12.11
C LEU A 60 -26.12 -30.84 -11.51
N GLU A 61 -25.73 -32.04 -11.07
CA GLU A 61 -24.40 -32.26 -10.51
C GLU A 61 -23.28 -32.07 -11.55
N GLU A 62 -23.48 -32.58 -12.78
CA GLU A 62 -22.56 -32.41 -13.90
C GLU A 62 -22.38 -30.92 -14.27
N GLU A 63 -23.47 -30.17 -14.40
CA GLU A 63 -23.43 -28.72 -14.68
C GLU A 63 -22.78 -27.93 -13.53
N GLN A 64 -23.08 -28.27 -12.27
CA GLN A 64 -22.43 -27.63 -11.12
C GLN A 64 -20.92 -27.90 -11.09
N GLN A 65 -20.46 -29.07 -11.51
CA GLN A 65 -19.03 -29.35 -11.64
C GLN A 65 -18.41 -28.54 -12.78
N LEU A 66 -19.07 -28.46 -13.94
CA LEU A 66 -18.62 -27.67 -15.08
C LEU A 66 -18.47 -26.18 -14.72
N VAL A 67 -19.49 -25.60 -14.10
CA VAL A 67 -19.48 -24.20 -13.63
C VAL A 67 -18.34 -23.95 -12.64
N ARG A 68 -18.07 -24.89 -11.72
CA ARG A 68 -16.94 -24.78 -10.79
C ARG A 68 -15.59 -24.79 -11.53
N SER A 69 -15.43 -25.67 -12.52
CA SER A 69 -14.21 -25.74 -13.33
C SER A 69 -13.99 -24.46 -14.14
N ILE A 70 -15.00 -24.01 -14.88
CA ILE A 70 -14.94 -22.80 -15.70
C ILE A 70 -14.64 -21.56 -14.83
N ASN A 71 -15.28 -21.44 -13.67
CA ASN A 71 -14.98 -20.34 -12.75
C ASN A 71 -13.55 -20.39 -12.22
N SER A 72 -13.00 -21.58 -11.98
CA SER A 72 -11.58 -21.71 -11.60
C SER A 72 -10.65 -21.28 -12.72
N GLU A 73 -10.94 -21.63 -13.97
CA GLU A 73 -10.14 -21.21 -15.13
C GLU A 73 -10.26 -19.71 -15.36
N LEU A 74 -11.48 -19.18 -15.29
CA LEU A 74 -11.73 -17.74 -15.41
C LEU A 74 -10.93 -16.97 -14.37
N ARG A 75 -10.94 -17.40 -13.10
CA ARG A 75 -10.12 -16.77 -12.04
C ARG A 75 -8.62 -16.82 -12.34
N LYS A 76 -8.11 -17.94 -12.86
CA LYS A 76 -6.69 -18.05 -13.23
C LYS A 76 -6.35 -17.04 -14.32
N VAL A 77 -7.16 -16.95 -15.37
CA VAL A 77 -6.93 -16.04 -16.51
C VAL A 77 -7.16 -14.58 -16.13
N SER A 78 -8.18 -14.28 -15.30
CA SER A 78 -8.53 -12.93 -14.88
C SER A 78 -7.68 -12.40 -13.72
N SER A 79 -6.89 -13.25 -13.06
CA SER A 79 -5.96 -12.82 -12.00
C SER A 79 -4.74 -12.07 -12.54
N GLY A 80 -4.47 -12.18 -13.85
CA GLY A 80 -3.44 -11.42 -14.53
C GLY A 80 -3.95 -10.09 -15.07
N LEU A 81 -3.02 -9.19 -15.39
CA LEU A 81 -3.34 -8.00 -16.18
C LEU A 81 -3.89 -8.45 -17.53
N THR A 82 -4.93 -7.75 -17.99
CA THR A 82 -5.34 -7.86 -19.39
C THR A 82 -4.19 -7.41 -20.29
N LYS A 83 -4.17 -7.88 -21.54
CA LYS A 83 -3.15 -7.45 -22.52
C LYS A 83 -3.05 -5.92 -22.63
N ALA A 84 -4.19 -5.22 -22.55
CA ALA A 84 -4.23 -3.76 -22.61
C ALA A 84 -3.57 -3.12 -21.38
N GLU A 85 -3.89 -3.60 -20.18
CA GLU A 85 -3.28 -3.12 -18.93
C GLU A 85 -1.78 -3.43 -18.86
N ALA A 86 -1.37 -4.63 -19.30
CA ALA A 86 0.04 -5.01 -19.36
C ALA A 86 0.83 -4.09 -20.31
N LEU A 87 0.27 -3.75 -21.48
CA LEU A 87 0.90 -2.81 -22.42
C LEU A 87 1.00 -1.39 -21.84
N ALA A 88 -0.04 -0.92 -21.15
CA ALA A 88 -0.01 0.38 -20.50
C ALA A 88 1.03 0.43 -19.38
N GLU A 89 1.15 -0.64 -18.59
CA GLU A 89 2.14 -0.73 -17.52
C GLU A 89 3.57 -0.82 -18.07
N MET A 90 3.78 -1.55 -19.18
CA MET A 90 5.07 -1.56 -19.88
C MET A 90 5.49 -0.17 -20.34
N GLU A 91 4.58 0.59 -20.96
CA GLU A 91 4.85 1.96 -21.41
C GLU A 91 5.20 2.87 -20.22
N ARG A 92 4.45 2.73 -19.10
CA ARG A 92 4.71 3.48 -17.87
C ARG A 92 6.11 3.19 -17.32
N ILE A 93 6.50 1.92 -17.25
CA ILE A 93 7.81 1.49 -16.75
C ILE A 93 8.93 1.97 -17.69
N ASP A 94 8.73 1.89 -19.01
CA ASP A 94 9.70 2.36 -20.00
C ASP A 94 9.97 3.87 -19.89
N GLN A 95 8.91 4.66 -19.66
CA GLN A 95 9.05 6.09 -19.39
C GLN A 95 9.82 6.37 -18.09
N GLN A 96 9.55 5.60 -17.02
CA GLN A 96 10.29 5.72 -15.77
C GLN A 96 11.77 5.37 -15.94
N LEU A 97 12.07 4.31 -16.71
CA LEU A 97 13.43 3.89 -17.01
C LEU A 97 14.18 5.00 -17.76
N LYS A 98 13.58 5.55 -18.81
CA LYS A 98 14.15 6.67 -19.59
C LYS A 98 14.42 7.89 -18.71
N SER A 99 13.50 8.23 -17.80
CA SER A 99 13.70 9.34 -16.86
C SER A 99 14.88 9.08 -15.92
N ALA A 100 14.92 7.89 -15.31
CA ALA A 100 15.98 7.51 -14.38
C ALA A 100 17.35 7.45 -15.07
N GLU A 101 17.43 6.92 -16.28
CA GLU A 101 18.65 6.89 -17.08
C GLU A 101 19.14 8.31 -17.43
N SER A 102 18.22 9.21 -17.79
CA SER A 102 18.54 10.61 -18.05
C SER A 102 19.11 11.31 -16.81
N GLU A 103 18.47 11.16 -15.65
CA GLU A 103 18.97 11.71 -14.38
C GLU A 103 20.33 11.14 -14.01
N LEU A 104 20.50 9.83 -14.14
CA LEU A 104 21.75 9.14 -13.85
C LEU A 104 22.88 9.59 -14.80
N SER A 105 22.57 9.82 -16.08
CA SER A 105 23.52 10.37 -17.04
C SER A 105 23.98 11.78 -16.67
N LYS A 106 23.05 12.65 -16.23
CA LYS A 106 23.37 14.01 -15.76
C LYS A 106 24.25 13.95 -14.53
N LEU A 107 23.91 13.12 -13.55
CA LEU A 107 24.70 12.94 -12.33
C LEU A 107 26.11 12.42 -12.63
N ARG A 108 26.28 11.50 -13.58
CA ARG A 108 27.60 11.03 -14.03
C ARG A 108 28.40 12.13 -14.73
N GLN A 109 27.76 12.99 -15.51
CA GLN A 109 28.42 14.12 -16.18
C GLN A 109 28.87 15.21 -15.19
N MET A 110 28.20 15.35 -14.04
CA MET A 110 28.57 16.32 -12.99
C MET A 110 29.89 16.00 -12.28
N GLY A 111 30.59 14.92 -12.66
CA GLY A 111 31.91 14.56 -12.18
C GLY A 111 31.88 13.49 -11.07
N PRO A 112 33.06 13.03 -10.62
CA PRO A 112 33.13 12.00 -9.58
C PRO A 112 32.47 12.50 -8.29
N SER A 113 31.48 11.75 -7.79
CA SER A 113 30.93 12.00 -6.46
C SER A 113 32.06 11.90 -5.44
N ILE A 114 32.27 12.98 -4.68
CA ILE A 114 33.17 12.96 -3.53
C ILE A 114 32.63 11.89 -2.59
N THR A 115 33.45 10.88 -2.33
CA THR A 115 33.10 9.84 -1.35
C THR A 115 33.05 10.45 0.05
N GLU A 116 32.20 9.92 0.92
CA GLU A 116 32.11 10.38 2.31
C GLU A 116 33.49 10.40 2.99
N ASP A 117 34.31 9.38 2.74
CA ASP A 117 35.69 9.30 3.25
C ASP A 117 36.59 10.43 2.76
N GLN A 118 36.48 10.83 1.49
CA GLN A 118 37.25 11.94 0.93
C GLN A 118 36.78 13.27 1.52
N LEU A 119 35.48 13.46 1.69
CA LEU A 119 34.91 14.65 2.32
C LEU A 119 35.36 14.77 3.78
N GLU A 120 35.33 13.67 4.52
CA GLU A 120 35.76 13.63 5.92
C GLU A 120 37.26 13.91 6.05
N MET A 121 38.09 13.32 5.19
CA MET A 121 39.54 13.57 5.17
C MET A 121 39.85 15.05 4.91
N VAL A 122 39.22 15.66 3.91
CA VAL A 122 39.41 17.08 3.57
C VAL A 122 38.92 17.98 4.71
N THR A 123 37.78 17.66 5.32
CA THR A 123 37.22 18.43 6.44
C THR A 123 38.12 18.36 7.67
N ARG A 124 38.62 17.17 8.04
CA ARG A 124 39.58 17.00 9.14
C ARG A 124 40.88 17.76 8.88
N ALA A 125 41.38 17.72 7.65
CA ALA A 125 42.58 18.48 7.27
C ALA A 125 42.34 19.99 7.40
N ARG A 126 41.21 20.50 6.88
CA ARG A 126 40.80 21.90 7.04
C ARG A 126 40.78 22.30 8.51
N ASP A 127 40.10 21.53 9.35
CA ASP A 127 39.94 21.86 10.78
C ASP A 127 41.28 21.88 11.50
N ARG A 128 42.17 20.93 11.18
CA ARG A 128 43.54 20.90 11.70
C ARG A 128 44.30 22.17 11.31
N TYR A 129 44.30 22.55 10.03
CA TYR A 129 45.05 23.71 9.56
C TYR A 129 44.48 25.04 10.08
N VAL A 130 43.16 25.17 10.18
CA VAL A 130 42.50 26.36 10.77
C VAL A 130 42.82 26.47 12.26
N SER A 131 42.81 25.34 13.00
CA SER A 131 43.20 25.31 14.41
C SER A 131 44.66 25.73 14.63
N GLU A 132 45.57 25.18 13.81
CA GLU A 132 46.99 25.55 13.84
C GLU A 132 47.22 27.02 13.50
N TRP A 133 46.52 27.56 12.50
CA TRP A 133 46.59 28.99 12.15
C TRP A 133 46.17 29.86 13.33
N ARG A 134 45.02 29.58 13.97
CA ARG A 134 44.56 30.32 15.16
C ARG A 134 45.55 30.25 16.32
N LYS A 135 46.09 29.05 16.59
CA LYS A 135 47.06 28.83 17.67
C LYS A 135 48.35 29.61 17.42
N ARG A 136 48.90 29.54 16.20
CA ARG A 136 50.14 30.24 15.82
C ARG A 136 49.96 31.75 15.83
N LYS A 137 48.85 32.28 15.28
CA LYS A 137 48.53 33.72 15.36
C LYS A 137 48.48 34.20 16.81
N ARG A 138 47.80 33.46 17.69
CA ARG A 138 47.72 33.80 19.11
C ARG A 138 49.09 33.80 19.79
N MET A 139 49.91 32.77 19.56
CA MET A 139 51.25 32.69 20.16
C MET A 139 52.15 33.84 19.67
N ALA A 140 52.17 34.11 18.36
CA ALA A 140 52.93 35.21 17.79
C ALA A 140 52.49 36.56 18.39
N MET A 141 51.17 36.79 18.48
CA MET A 141 50.65 38.05 19.02
C MET A 141 50.93 38.22 20.51
N ASN A 142 50.87 37.14 21.31
CA ASN A 142 51.26 37.16 22.71
C ASN A 142 52.74 37.53 22.90
N ILE A 143 53.63 37.05 22.02
CA ILE A 143 55.05 37.42 22.05
C ILE A 143 55.21 38.90 21.71
N VAL A 144 54.51 39.38 20.68
CA VAL A 144 54.52 40.81 20.31
C VAL A 144 54.00 41.67 21.47
N ASP A 145 52.95 41.25 22.16
CA ASP A 145 52.41 41.93 23.34
C ASP A 145 53.44 42.02 24.47
N ALA A 146 54.09 40.90 24.81
CA ALA A 146 55.12 40.86 25.86
C ALA A 146 56.33 41.76 25.53
N VAL A 147 56.74 41.84 24.26
CA VAL A 147 57.82 42.75 23.83
C VAL A 147 57.35 44.21 23.84
N ALA A 148 56.10 44.46 23.47
CA ALA A 148 55.52 45.82 23.44
C ALA A 148 55.43 46.45 24.84
N GLU A 149 55.29 45.66 25.92
CA GLU A 149 55.31 46.17 27.30
C GLU A 149 56.59 46.95 27.65
N GLY A 150 57.72 46.59 27.04
CA GLY A 150 59.01 47.28 27.21
C GLY A 150 59.38 48.24 26.08
N TYR A 151 58.52 48.40 25.07
CA TYR A 151 58.84 49.15 23.86
C TYR A 151 58.46 50.64 24.00
N PRO A 152 59.34 51.60 23.64
CA PRO A 152 59.06 53.03 23.80
C PRO A 152 57.97 53.58 22.86
N LYS A 153 57.48 52.80 21.89
CA LYS A 153 56.44 53.21 20.93
C LYS A 153 55.26 52.23 20.95
N SER A 154 54.24 52.48 20.13
CA SER A 154 53.05 51.63 20.05
C SER A 154 53.33 50.23 19.47
N LYS A 155 52.50 49.25 19.84
CA LYS A 155 52.51 47.88 19.29
C LYS A 155 52.45 47.84 17.76
N LYS A 156 51.68 48.73 17.14
CA LYS A 156 51.59 48.83 15.67
C LYS A 156 52.94 49.23 15.06
N GLN A 157 53.63 50.20 15.67
CA GLN A 157 54.94 50.60 15.21
C GLN A 157 55.98 49.49 15.44
N LEU A 158 55.88 48.74 16.53
CA LEU A 158 56.74 47.56 16.77
C LEU A 158 56.58 46.49 15.67
N ILE A 159 55.35 46.17 15.29
CA ILE A 159 55.05 45.20 14.21
C ILE A 159 55.68 45.65 12.88
N ILE A 160 55.55 46.94 12.54
CA ILE A 160 56.15 47.53 11.33
C ILE A 160 57.69 47.53 11.42
N ASP A 161 58.25 47.95 12.56
CA ASP A 161 59.70 48.06 12.77
C ASP A 161 60.40 46.68 12.71
N ILE A 162 59.71 45.61 13.14
CA ILE A 162 60.19 44.22 13.06
C ILE A 162 59.89 43.59 11.68
N GLY A 163 59.00 44.18 10.89
CA GLY A 163 58.61 43.67 9.57
C GLY A 163 57.68 42.46 9.61
N ILE A 164 56.77 42.40 10.60
CA ILE A 164 55.75 41.35 10.67
C ILE A 164 54.55 41.77 9.80
N GLU A 165 54.22 40.96 8.82
CA GLU A 165 52.99 41.09 8.01
C GLU A 165 51.84 40.35 8.70
N THR A 166 50.70 41.03 8.87
CA THR A 166 49.50 40.44 9.49
C THR A 166 48.59 39.78 8.45
N ASP A 167 47.69 38.91 8.90
CA ASP A 167 46.69 38.30 8.03
C ASP A 167 45.88 39.38 7.27
N GLU A 168 45.60 40.49 7.96
CA GLU A 168 44.89 41.64 7.43
C GLU A 168 45.71 42.36 6.33
N ASP A 169 47.04 42.45 6.48
CA ASP A 169 47.94 43.00 5.45
C ASP A 169 48.02 42.10 4.20
N CYS A 170 47.92 40.79 4.40
CA CYS A 170 47.86 39.80 3.31
C CYS A 170 46.44 39.63 2.71
N GLY A 171 45.43 40.33 3.24
CA GLY A 171 44.04 40.25 2.77
C GLY A 171 43.36 38.91 3.04
N VAL A 172 43.83 38.13 4.02
CA VAL A 172 43.28 36.82 4.37
C VAL A 172 42.54 36.86 5.70
N GLN A 173 41.46 36.10 5.80
CA GLN A 173 40.68 35.95 7.04
C GLN A 173 40.59 34.49 7.44
N ILE A 174 40.74 34.24 8.74
CA ILE A 174 40.54 32.89 9.28
C ILE A 174 39.08 32.51 9.08
N PRO A 175 38.78 31.36 8.44
CA PRO A 175 37.41 30.90 8.26
C PRO A 175 36.65 30.80 9.59
N ALA A 176 35.39 31.24 9.60
CA ALA A 176 34.47 30.93 10.69
C ALA A 176 34.20 29.42 10.72
N ASN A 177 34.08 28.85 11.93
CA ASN A 177 33.72 27.43 12.08
C ASN A 177 32.32 27.16 11.55
#